data_AF-A0A1Q5UFH5-F1
#
_entry.id   AF-A0A1Q5UFH5-F1
#
_cell.length_a   1.000
_cell.length_b   1.000
_cell.length_c   1.000
_cell.angle_alpha   90.00
_cell.angle_beta   90.00
_cell.angle_gamma   90.00
#
_symmetry.space_group_name_H-M   'P 1'
#
loop_
_entity.id
_entity.type
_entity.pdbx_description
1 polymer ?
#
loop_
_entity_poly.entity_id
_entity_poly.type
_entity_poly.pdbx_seq_one_letter_code
_entity_poly.pdbx_strand_id
1 'polypeptide(L)'
;MQPIPHRIHHPPHSGFTAAQRALSIPELVSQILSWDAAGFKDYYWVYGQIFPRTSFARYARVNKLWFHEAMRYLWWTPQPRFKLELLEKTTPFRRQFYADFMVNVYFYNDPKLSASENRIFKGLILPRLRFAKILVRTGQRLLSLPEIVGCALQDLTIDIVAMKNGRSGALSDNRMQERLAKRLMKMFPNLEKITLNELLTGHVSPGDLARFQANFSHVRVVLQVANGQQ
;
A
#
# COMPACT_ATOMS: atom_id res chain seq x y z
N MET A 1 23.81 42.66 62.71
CA MET A 1 22.87 41.88 61.87
C MET A 1 23.25 42.12 60.42
N GLN A 2 23.75 41.10 59.72
CA GLN A 2 24.07 41.22 58.29
C GLN A 2 22.80 40.93 57.46
N PRO A 3 22.52 41.70 56.40
CA PRO A 3 21.37 41.47 55.55
C PRO A 3 21.57 40.17 54.75
N ILE A 4 20.55 39.30 54.78
CA ILE A 4 20.51 38.06 54.00
C ILE A 4 20.35 38.45 52.53
N PRO A 5 21.26 38.07 51.62
CA PRO A 5 21.11 38.39 50.21
C PRO A 5 19.92 37.61 49.63
N HIS A 6 18.91 38.34 49.16
CA HIS A 6 17.81 37.76 48.41
C HIS A 6 18.35 37.17 47.11
N ARG A 7 18.29 35.84 47.02
CA ARG A 7 18.58 35.09 45.79
C ARG A 7 17.57 35.53 44.74
N ILE A 8 18.02 36.29 43.75
CA ILE A 8 17.23 36.63 42.57
C ILE A 8 17.01 35.33 41.81
N HIS A 9 15.82 34.75 41.95
CA HIS A 9 15.37 33.66 41.10
C HIS A 9 15.15 34.25 39.70
N HIS A 10 16.15 34.15 38.84
CA HIS A 10 15.90 34.28 37.41
C HIS A 10 14.89 33.19 37.03
N PRO A 11 13.74 33.56 36.43
CA PRO A 11 12.83 32.55 35.91
C PRO A 11 13.63 31.70 34.92
N PRO A 12 13.52 30.36 34.95
CA PRO A 12 14.23 29.52 34.00
C PRO A 12 13.86 30.03 32.62
N HIS A 13 14.85 30.49 31.85
CA HIS A 13 14.64 30.89 30.47
C HIS A 13 13.97 29.70 29.78
N SER A 14 12.67 29.83 29.52
CA SER A 14 11.83 28.84 28.86
C SER A 14 12.12 28.84 27.36
N GLY A 15 13.42 28.78 27.03
CA GLY A 15 13.91 28.84 25.67
C GLY A 15 14.02 27.43 25.14
N PHE A 16 13.15 27.07 24.20
CA PHE A 16 13.41 25.92 23.34
C PHE A 16 14.83 26.00 22.79
N THR A 17 15.57 24.91 22.93
CA THR A 17 16.87 24.73 22.27
C THR A 17 16.72 24.90 20.75
N ALA A 18 17.82 25.24 20.06
CA ALA A 18 17.81 25.31 18.59
C ALA A 18 17.29 24.02 17.94
N ALA A 19 17.64 22.86 18.52
CA ALA A 19 17.13 21.56 18.09
C ALA A 19 15.61 21.44 18.26
N GLN A 20 15.06 21.81 19.43
CA GLN A 20 13.61 21.79 19.65
C GLN A 20 12.86 22.73 18.70
N ARG A 21 13.43 23.91 18.40
CA ARG A 21 12.87 24.83 17.39
C ARG A 21 12.89 24.19 16.01
N ALA A 22 14.00 23.59 15.59
CA ALA A 22 14.10 22.91 14.31
C ALA A 22 13.08 21.76 14.18
N LEU A 23 12.91 20.95 15.24
CA LEU A 23 11.93 19.85 15.27
C LEU A 23 10.46 20.29 15.39
N SER A 24 10.22 21.60 15.46
CA SER A 24 8.88 22.20 15.35
C SER A 24 8.56 22.70 13.94
N ILE A 25 9.52 22.64 13.00
CA ILE A 25 9.36 23.05 11.61
C ILE A 25 8.84 21.84 10.80
N PRO A 26 7.64 21.91 10.21
CA PRO A 26 7.05 20.78 9.48
C PRO A 26 7.91 20.24 8.36
N GLU A 27 8.57 21.11 7.60
CA GLU A 27 9.39 20.75 6.45
C GLU A 27 10.60 19.90 6.87
N LEU A 28 11.25 20.28 7.99
CA LEU A 28 12.38 19.53 8.53
C LEU A 28 11.94 18.17 9.07
N VAL A 29 10.81 18.10 9.79
CA VAL A 29 10.24 16.83 10.26
C VAL A 29 9.90 15.94 9.07
N SER A 30 9.25 16.48 8.03
CA SER A 30 8.90 15.73 6.83
C SER A 30 10.14 15.18 6.13
N GLN A 31 11.21 15.97 6.03
CA GLN A 31 12.47 15.57 5.42
C GLN A 31 13.16 14.45 6.21
N ILE A 32 13.22 14.55 7.55
CA ILE A 32 13.75 13.49 8.42
C ILE A 32 12.99 12.18 8.20
N LEU A 33 11.66 12.23 8.21
CA LEU A 33 10.83 11.04 7.99
C LEU A 33 11.00 10.48 6.58
N SER A 34 11.24 11.33 5.58
CA SER A 34 11.49 10.90 4.20
C SER A 34 12.81 10.16 4.06
N TRP A 35 13.85 10.54 4.82
CA TRP A 35 15.13 9.84 4.84
C TRP A 35 15.00 8.46 5.45
N ASP A 36 14.28 8.34 6.58
CA ASP A 36 13.98 7.04 7.19
C ASP A 36 13.17 6.19 6.20
N ALA A 37 12.13 6.76 5.58
CA ALA A 37 11.32 6.09 4.57
C ALA A 37 12.13 5.61 3.35
N ALA A 38 13.09 6.42 2.88
CA ALA A 38 13.94 6.08 1.74
C ALA A 38 14.84 4.87 2.02
N GLY A 39 15.31 4.71 3.27
CA GLY A 39 16.06 3.53 3.71
C GLY A 39 15.28 2.20 3.59
N PHE A 40 13.96 2.26 3.44
CA PHE A 40 13.09 1.08 3.31
C PHE A 40 12.72 0.71 1.87
N LYS A 41 13.23 1.42 0.85
CA LYS A 41 12.76 1.27 -0.54
C LYS A 41 13.05 -0.08 -1.20
N ASP A 42 13.92 -0.94 -0.66
CA ASP A 42 14.48 -2.05 -1.44
C ASP A 42 14.24 -3.48 -0.92
N TYR A 43 13.51 -3.70 0.17
CA TYR A 43 13.30 -5.07 0.67
C TYR A 43 12.01 -5.69 0.12
N TYR A 44 12.13 -6.28 -1.08
CA TYR A 44 11.15 -7.11 -1.80
C TYR A 44 10.82 -8.46 -1.11
N TRP A 45 10.95 -8.56 0.21
CA TRP A 45 10.78 -9.84 0.88
C TRP A 45 9.30 -10.11 1.20
N VAL A 46 8.87 -11.32 0.85
CA VAL A 46 7.56 -11.93 1.13
C VAL A 46 7.20 -11.90 2.64
N TYR A 47 8.18 -11.64 3.52
CA TYR A 47 8.04 -11.51 4.97
C TYR A 47 8.39 -10.11 5.54
N GLY A 48 8.73 -9.13 4.69
CA GLY A 48 9.19 -7.79 5.08
C GLY A 48 8.12 -6.84 5.65
N GLN A 49 6.94 -7.36 6.02
CA GLN A 49 5.82 -6.56 6.55
C GLN A 49 6.07 -5.98 7.97
N ILE A 50 7.17 -6.34 8.64
CA ILE A 50 7.30 -6.15 10.08
C ILE A 50 8.09 -4.88 10.46
N PHE A 51 9.08 -4.45 9.68
CA PHE A 51 10.14 -3.57 10.22
C PHE A 51 10.06 -2.05 9.97
N PRO A 52 9.54 -1.49 8.86
CA PRO A 52 9.46 -0.03 8.71
C PRO A 52 8.44 0.62 9.65
N ARG A 53 7.45 -0.16 10.10
CA ARG A 53 6.20 0.36 10.65
C ARG A 53 6.28 0.76 12.12
N THR A 54 7.21 0.19 12.88
CA THR A 54 7.38 0.52 14.30
C THR A 54 8.01 1.90 14.50
N SER A 55 8.90 2.33 13.60
CA SER A 55 9.57 3.62 13.70
C SER A 55 8.59 4.78 13.51
N PHE A 56 7.78 4.76 12.45
CA PHE A 56 6.76 5.80 12.23
C PHE A 56 5.68 5.83 13.32
N ALA A 57 5.32 4.68 13.90
CA ALA A 57 4.41 4.65 15.04
C ALA A 57 5.03 5.32 16.29
N ARG A 58 6.36 5.21 16.50
CA ARG A 58 7.07 5.92 17.57
C ARG A 58 7.12 7.42 17.28
N TYR A 59 7.45 7.82 16.06
CA TYR A 59 7.43 9.22 15.63
C TYR A 59 6.07 9.87 15.85
N ALA A 60 4.99 9.17 15.50
CA ALA A 60 3.64 9.67 15.66
C ALA A 60 3.24 9.97 17.13
N ARG A 61 4.00 9.47 18.12
CA ARG A 61 3.75 9.69 19.55
C ARG A 61 4.48 10.90 20.13
N VAL A 62 5.38 11.53 19.38
CA VAL A 62 6.20 12.65 19.88
C VAL A 62 5.34 13.87 20.18
N ASN A 63 4.61 14.37 19.19
CA ASN A 63 3.66 15.47 19.33
C ASN A 63 2.70 15.51 18.12
N LYS A 64 1.79 16.48 18.08
CA LYS A 64 0.79 16.64 17.01
C LYS A 64 1.42 16.82 15.62
N LEU A 65 2.51 17.59 15.50
CA LEU A 65 3.20 17.80 14.23
C LEU A 65 3.75 16.48 13.70
N TRP A 66 4.50 15.76 14.54
CA TRP A 66 5.08 14.47 14.18
C TRP A 66 4.03 13.41 13.88
N PHE A 67 2.89 13.43 14.59
CA PHE A 67 1.73 12.61 14.25
C PHE A 67 1.27 12.85 12.81
N HIS A 68 1.00 14.10 12.44
CA HIS A 68 0.50 14.44 11.10
C HIS A 68 1.49 14.06 10.00
N GLU A 69 2.79 14.27 10.20
CA GLU A 69 3.80 13.92 9.21
C GLU A 69 4.03 12.40 9.14
N ALA A 70 4.10 11.70 10.28
CA ALA A 70 4.29 10.25 10.33
C ALA A 70 3.08 9.45 9.80
N MET A 71 1.86 10.01 9.88
CA MET A 71 0.66 9.38 9.32
C MET A 71 0.79 9.05 7.84
N ARG A 72 1.41 9.93 7.06
CA ARG A 72 1.63 9.72 5.62
C ARG A 72 2.40 8.42 5.37
N TYR A 73 3.45 8.19 6.15
CA TYR A 73 4.33 7.03 6.01
C TYR A 73 3.73 5.74 6.61
N LEU A 74 2.93 5.86 7.67
CA LEU A 74 2.23 4.71 8.26
C LEU A 74 1.21 4.08 7.31
N TRP A 75 0.62 4.89 6.42
CA TRP A 75 -0.39 4.47 5.44
C TRP A 75 0.14 4.38 4.00
N TRP A 76 1.37 4.84 3.72
CA TRP A 76 2.00 4.75 2.40
C TRP A 76 2.08 3.30 1.91
N THR A 77 2.63 2.40 2.74
CA THR A 77 2.92 1.00 2.36
C THR A 77 1.67 0.13 2.34
N PRO A 78 1.68 -1.04 1.65
CA PRO A 78 0.57 -1.99 1.73
C PRO A 78 0.27 -2.32 3.18
N GLN A 79 -1.00 -2.29 3.59
CA GLN A 79 -1.35 -2.53 4.98
C GLN A 79 -1.51 -4.02 5.26
N PRO A 80 -1.04 -4.52 6.42
CA PRO A 80 -1.31 -5.88 6.83
C PRO A 80 -2.81 -6.01 7.14
N ARG A 81 -3.32 -7.23 7.01
CA ARG A 81 -4.75 -7.53 7.15
C ARG A 81 -5.36 -6.96 8.43
N PHE A 82 -4.72 -7.13 9.58
CA PHE A 82 -5.27 -6.66 10.86
C PHE A 82 -5.52 -5.14 10.88
N LYS A 83 -4.74 -4.33 10.15
CA LYS A 83 -4.99 -2.88 10.03
C LYS A 83 -6.15 -2.57 9.10
N LEU A 84 -6.30 -3.34 8.02
CA LEU A 84 -7.47 -3.23 7.14
C LEU A 84 -8.75 -3.57 7.93
N GLU A 85 -8.72 -4.59 8.79
CA GLU A 85 -9.83 -4.91 9.71
C GLU A 85 -10.11 -3.80 10.73
N LEU A 86 -9.09 -3.06 11.17
CA LEU A 86 -9.30 -1.84 11.98
C LEU A 86 -10.00 -0.74 11.18
N LEU A 87 -9.63 -0.54 9.91
CA LEU A 87 -10.32 0.42 9.04
C LEU A 87 -11.80 0.06 8.86
N GLU A 88 -12.13 -1.23 8.73
CA GLU A 88 -13.51 -1.69 8.60
C GLU A 88 -14.42 -1.18 9.74
N LYS A 89 -13.86 -1.06 10.95
CA LYS A 89 -14.56 -0.56 12.15
C LYS A 89 -14.60 0.96 12.27
N THR A 90 -13.93 1.68 11.37
CA THR A 90 -13.91 3.16 11.40
C THR A 90 -15.01 3.77 10.55
N THR A 91 -15.43 4.99 10.93
CA THR A 91 -16.42 5.75 10.17
C THR A 91 -15.95 6.00 8.73
N PRO A 92 -16.87 6.08 7.74
CA PRO A 92 -16.50 6.30 6.34
C PRO A 92 -15.57 7.51 6.13
N PHE A 93 -15.81 8.62 6.83
CA PHE A 93 -14.97 9.81 6.79
C PHE A 93 -13.52 9.54 7.24
N ARG A 94 -13.34 8.79 8.33
CA ARG A 94 -12.00 8.43 8.82
C ARG A 94 -11.30 7.44 7.89
N ARG A 95 -12.05 6.51 7.28
CA ARG A 95 -11.49 5.63 6.24
C ARG A 95 -10.94 6.43 5.07
N GLN A 96 -11.70 7.41 4.57
CA GLN A 96 -11.24 8.27 3.49
C GLN A 96 -9.99 9.07 3.89
N PHE A 97 -9.96 9.64 5.10
CA PHE A 97 -8.77 10.33 5.61
C PHE A 97 -7.49 9.46 5.56
N TYR A 98 -7.59 8.16 5.89
CA TYR A 98 -6.44 7.26 5.76
C TYR A 98 -6.16 6.84 4.32
N ALA A 99 -7.21 6.66 3.51
CA ALA A 99 -7.15 6.33 2.10
C ALA A 99 -6.39 7.41 1.28
N ASP A 100 -6.49 8.68 1.68
CA ASP A 100 -5.79 9.81 1.06
C ASP A 100 -4.26 9.69 1.12
N PHE A 101 -3.73 8.88 2.05
CA PHE A 101 -2.30 8.65 2.21
C PHE A 101 -1.81 7.33 1.57
N MET A 102 -2.72 6.47 1.10
CA MET A 102 -2.34 5.19 0.52
C MET A 102 -1.72 5.37 -0.85
N VAL A 103 -0.46 4.94 -0.98
CA VAL A 103 0.29 4.98 -2.25
C VAL A 103 0.41 3.59 -2.85
N ASN A 104 0.48 2.56 -1.99
CA ASN A 104 0.59 1.17 -2.39
C ASN A 104 -0.47 0.32 -1.68
N VAL A 105 -1.23 -0.48 -2.44
CA VAL A 105 -2.27 -1.37 -1.90
C VAL A 105 -2.13 -2.78 -2.45
N TYR A 106 -2.39 -3.77 -1.58
CA TYR A 106 -2.49 -5.19 -1.94
C TYR A 106 -3.94 -5.62 -1.88
N PHE A 107 -4.39 -6.36 -2.89
CA PHE A 107 -5.69 -6.99 -2.96
C PHE A 107 -5.55 -8.50 -3.05
N TYR A 108 -6.46 -9.22 -2.39
CA TYR A 108 -6.50 -10.68 -2.47
C TYR A 108 -7.72 -11.12 -3.27
N ASN A 109 -7.48 -11.87 -4.36
CA ASN A 109 -8.57 -12.56 -5.07
C ASN A 109 -8.95 -13.87 -4.35
N ASP A 110 -9.39 -13.77 -3.10
CA ASP A 110 -9.83 -14.89 -2.27
C ASP A 110 -11.22 -14.60 -1.70
N PRO A 111 -12.24 -15.47 -1.86
CA PRO A 111 -13.63 -15.20 -1.45
C PRO A 111 -13.79 -14.64 -0.04
N LYS A 112 -13.03 -15.19 0.92
CA LYS A 112 -13.16 -14.81 2.32
C LYS A 112 -12.52 -13.45 2.56
N LEU A 113 -11.42 -13.16 1.88
CA LEU A 113 -10.68 -11.90 2.02
C LEU A 113 -11.35 -10.77 1.23
N SER A 114 -11.69 -11.05 -0.02
CA SER A 114 -12.37 -10.14 -0.95
C SER A 114 -13.62 -9.50 -0.34
N ALA A 115 -14.41 -10.26 0.45
CA ALA A 115 -15.61 -9.74 1.09
C ALA A 115 -15.30 -8.62 2.11
N SER A 116 -14.25 -8.77 2.92
CA SER A 116 -13.83 -7.74 3.88
C SER A 116 -13.19 -6.56 3.15
N GLU A 117 -12.31 -6.83 2.18
CA GLU A 117 -11.68 -5.78 1.36
C GLU A 117 -12.73 -4.93 0.63
N ASN A 118 -13.75 -5.57 0.03
CA ASN A 118 -14.87 -4.87 -0.56
C ASN A 118 -15.54 -3.93 0.45
N ARG A 119 -15.83 -4.38 1.68
CA ARG A 119 -16.49 -3.52 2.69
C ARG A 119 -15.61 -2.34 3.11
N ILE A 120 -14.31 -2.55 3.20
CA ILE A 120 -13.34 -1.53 3.60
C ILE A 120 -13.21 -0.46 2.51
N PHE A 121 -12.94 -0.88 1.27
CA PHE A 121 -12.62 0.00 0.14
C PHE A 121 -13.85 0.52 -0.62
N LYS A 122 -15.05 -0.02 -0.39
CA LYS A 122 -16.26 0.42 -1.07
C LYS A 122 -16.47 1.92 -0.93
N GLY A 123 -16.47 2.61 -2.06
CA GLY A 123 -16.70 4.05 -2.16
C GLY A 123 -15.52 4.90 -1.70
N LEU A 124 -14.36 4.31 -1.41
CA LEU A 124 -13.15 5.07 -1.13
C LEU A 124 -12.52 5.55 -2.43
N ILE A 125 -12.02 6.78 -2.39
CA ILE A 125 -11.18 7.36 -3.43
C ILE A 125 -9.73 7.21 -2.98
N LEU A 126 -8.85 6.74 -3.86
CA LEU A 126 -7.43 6.59 -3.56
C LEU A 126 -6.61 7.56 -4.42
N PRO A 127 -6.58 8.87 -4.06
CA PRO A 127 -6.04 9.91 -4.94
C PRO A 127 -4.53 9.80 -5.13
N ARG A 128 -3.82 9.14 -4.22
CA ARG A 128 -2.35 8.98 -4.25
C ARG A 128 -1.90 7.58 -4.61
N LEU A 129 -2.83 6.68 -4.98
CA LEU A 129 -2.48 5.32 -5.34
C LEU A 129 -1.64 5.31 -6.62
N ARG A 130 -0.41 4.82 -6.50
CA ARG A 130 0.54 4.68 -7.61
C ARG A 130 0.87 3.24 -7.92
N PHE A 131 0.76 2.37 -6.91
CA PHE A 131 1.05 0.95 -7.05
C PHE A 131 -0.12 0.16 -6.49
N ALA A 132 -0.70 -0.71 -7.31
CA ALA A 132 -1.61 -1.72 -6.83
C ALA A 132 -1.02 -3.08 -7.14
N LYS A 133 -1.26 -4.02 -6.23
CA LYS A 133 -0.97 -5.41 -6.49
C LYS A 133 -2.15 -6.30 -6.18
N ILE A 134 -2.42 -7.25 -7.06
CA ILE A 134 -3.46 -8.25 -6.89
C ILE A 134 -2.81 -9.62 -6.79
N LEU A 135 -3.10 -10.36 -5.73
CA LEU A 135 -2.73 -11.76 -5.61
C LEU A 135 -3.83 -12.64 -6.20
N VAL A 136 -3.50 -13.43 -7.21
CA VAL A 136 -4.40 -14.38 -7.87
C VAL A 136 -3.86 -15.79 -7.69
N ARG A 137 -4.67 -16.72 -7.17
CA ARG A 137 -4.28 -18.13 -7.11
C ARG A 137 -4.86 -18.91 -8.30
N THR A 138 -4.07 -19.84 -8.85
CA THR A 138 -4.52 -20.72 -9.94
C THR A 138 -5.77 -21.49 -9.54
N GLY A 139 -6.77 -21.57 -10.43
CA GLY A 139 -8.01 -22.31 -10.20
C GLY A 139 -9.04 -21.61 -9.29
N GLN A 140 -8.70 -20.46 -8.69
CA GLN A 140 -9.71 -19.62 -8.03
C GLN A 140 -10.52 -18.87 -9.10
N ARG A 141 -11.84 -18.95 -9.02
CA ARG A 141 -12.72 -18.04 -9.78
C ARG A 141 -12.44 -16.61 -9.32
N LEU A 142 -12.68 -15.63 -10.19
CA LEU A 142 -12.58 -14.23 -9.79
C LEU A 142 -13.72 -13.92 -8.81
N LEU A 143 -13.40 -13.80 -7.52
CA LEU A 143 -14.41 -13.87 -6.46
C LEU A 143 -14.73 -12.52 -5.83
N SER A 144 -13.95 -11.48 -6.14
CA SER A 144 -14.32 -10.05 -6.29
C SER A 144 -13.14 -9.16 -5.91
N LEU A 145 -12.75 -8.23 -6.77
CA LEU A 145 -11.80 -7.16 -6.39
C LEU A 145 -12.56 -5.97 -5.80
N PRO A 146 -12.05 -5.28 -4.77
CA PRO A 146 -12.72 -4.10 -4.23
C PRO A 146 -13.09 -3.08 -5.30
N GLU A 147 -14.30 -2.54 -5.21
CA GLU A 147 -14.76 -1.46 -6.08
C GLU A 147 -14.14 -0.15 -5.61
N ILE A 148 -13.04 0.22 -6.25
CA ILE A 148 -12.31 1.47 -6.02
C ILE A 148 -12.60 2.40 -7.19
N VAL A 149 -12.76 3.69 -6.88
CA VAL A 149 -13.09 4.71 -7.87
C VAL A 149 -12.01 5.80 -7.88
N GLY A 150 -11.75 6.36 -9.06
CA GLY A 150 -11.06 7.65 -9.18
C GLY A 150 -9.58 7.63 -8.81
N CYS A 151 -8.87 6.52 -9.06
CA CYS A 151 -7.42 6.48 -8.87
C CYS A 151 -6.66 6.72 -10.17
N ALA A 152 -5.53 7.42 -10.08
CA ALA A 152 -4.62 7.69 -11.20
C ALA A 152 -3.58 6.57 -11.38
N LEU A 153 -3.97 5.32 -11.08
CA LEU A 153 -3.07 4.18 -11.16
C LEU A 153 -2.72 3.87 -12.62
N GLN A 154 -1.44 3.95 -12.95
CA GLN A 154 -0.89 3.61 -14.27
C GLN A 154 -0.26 2.21 -14.32
N ASP A 155 0.31 1.75 -13.19
CA ASP A 155 1.02 0.47 -13.09
C ASP A 155 0.31 -0.49 -12.12
N LEU A 156 -0.12 -1.64 -12.64
CA LEU A 156 -0.68 -2.73 -11.85
C LEU A 156 0.25 -3.93 -11.87
N THR A 157 0.44 -4.57 -10.72
CA THR A 157 1.09 -5.88 -10.64
C THR A 157 0.06 -6.96 -10.28
N ILE A 158 0.12 -8.12 -10.94
CA ILE A 158 -0.68 -9.28 -10.61
C ILE A 158 0.28 -10.41 -10.26
N ASP A 159 0.34 -10.76 -8.98
CA ASP A 159 1.10 -11.89 -8.49
C ASP A 159 0.27 -13.15 -8.65
N ILE A 160 0.72 -14.06 -9.51
CA ILE A 160 0.08 -15.33 -9.80
C ILE A 160 0.74 -16.42 -8.95
N VAL A 161 -0.04 -17.07 -8.10
CA VAL A 161 0.44 -18.13 -7.20
C VAL A 161 -0.17 -19.47 -7.59
N ALA A 162 0.66 -20.49 -7.82
CA ALA A 162 0.16 -21.84 -8.05
C ALA A 162 -0.42 -22.46 -6.76
N MET A 163 -1.55 -23.14 -6.92
CA MET A 163 -2.11 -24.03 -5.92
C MET A 163 -1.57 -25.43 -6.17
N LYS A 164 -1.21 -26.16 -5.10
CA LYS A 164 -0.62 -27.52 -5.18
C LYS A 164 -1.41 -28.52 -6.05
N ASN A 165 -2.72 -28.29 -6.24
CA ASN A 165 -3.63 -29.19 -6.95
C ASN A 165 -4.12 -28.63 -8.30
N GLY A 166 -3.67 -27.44 -8.70
CA GLY A 166 -4.13 -26.76 -9.91
C GLY A 166 -3.35 -27.21 -11.14
N ARG A 167 -3.91 -28.10 -11.96
CA ARG A 167 -3.36 -28.41 -13.30
C ARG A 167 -3.56 -27.27 -14.30
N SER A 168 -4.42 -26.31 -13.99
CA SER A 168 -4.79 -25.20 -14.86
C SER A 168 -4.04 -23.93 -14.48
N GLY A 169 -3.42 -23.26 -15.47
CA GLY A 169 -2.79 -21.96 -15.28
C GLY A 169 -3.79 -20.91 -14.77
N ALA A 170 -3.31 -19.89 -14.05
CA ALA A 170 -4.20 -18.92 -13.39
C ALA A 170 -5.05 -18.12 -14.39
N LEU A 171 -4.59 -18.01 -15.63
CA LEU A 171 -5.28 -17.32 -16.72
C LEU A 171 -5.84 -18.29 -17.77
N SER A 172 -5.93 -19.60 -17.52
CA SER A 172 -6.35 -20.55 -18.57
C SER A 172 -7.82 -20.43 -18.99
N ASP A 173 -8.66 -19.75 -18.22
CA ASP A 173 -10.10 -19.57 -18.50
C ASP A 173 -10.35 -18.20 -19.17
N ASN A 174 -10.71 -18.21 -20.45
CA ASN A 174 -11.00 -17.02 -21.23
C ASN A 174 -12.12 -16.16 -20.63
N ARG A 175 -13.19 -16.76 -20.10
CA ARG A 175 -14.29 -16.00 -19.49
C ARG A 175 -13.82 -15.29 -18.23
N MET A 176 -12.92 -15.93 -17.48
CA MET A 176 -12.31 -15.32 -16.30
C MET A 176 -11.38 -14.17 -16.70
N GLN A 177 -10.53 -14.34 -17.72
CA GLN A 177 -9.68 -13.29 -18.27
C GLN A 177 -10.50 -12.05 -18.67
N GLU A 178 -11.56 -12.23 -19.46
CA GLU A 178 -12.44 -11.14 -19.89
C GLU A 178 -13.10 -10.41 -18.70
N ARG A 179 -13.56 -11.16 -17.69
CA ARG A 179 -14.19 -10.58 -16.49
C ARG A 179 -13.17 -9.81 -15.65
N LEU A 180 -11.96 -10.32 -15.52
CA LEU A 180 -10.87 -9.63 -14.85
C LEU A 180 -10.53 -8.34 -15.58
N ALA A 181 -10.27 -8.42 -16.89
CA ALA A 181 -9.93 -7.26 -17.70
C ALA A 181 -11.01 -6.16 -17.63
N LYS A 182 -12.29 -6.52 -17.81
CA LYS A 182 -13.42 -5.57 -17.67
C LYS A 182 -13.44 -4.90 -16.29
N ARG A 183 -13.15 -5.65 -15.23
CA ARG A 183 -13.13 -5.09 -13.87
C ARG A 183 -11.93 -4.17 -13.65
N LEU A 184 -10.74 -4.56 -14.12
CA LEU A 184 -9.54 -3.74 -14.04
C LEU A 184 -9.71 -2.43 -14.78
N MET A 185 -10.26 -2.45 -16.01
CA MET A 185 -10.52 -1.23 -16.78
C MET A 185 -11.54 -0.31 -16.11
N LYS A 186 -12.54 -0.88 -15.40
CA LYS A 186 -13.49 -0.07 -14.63
C LYS A 186 -12.85 0.56 -13.39
N MET A 187 -11.98 -0.18 -12.69
CA MET A 187 -11.31 0.29 -11.47
C MET A 187 -10.17 1.27 -11.74
N PHE A 188 -9.43 1.03 -12.82
CA PHE A 188 -8.19 1.69 -13.19
C PHE A 188 -8.31 2.22 -14.63
N PRO A 189 -9.08 3.29 -14.86
CA PRO A 189 -9.33 3.80 -16.21
C PRO A 189 -8.06 4.36 -16.89
N ASN A 190 -7.05 4.75 -16.10
CA ASN A 190 -5.78 5.29 -16.58
C ASN A 190 -4.65 4.25 -16.58
N LEU A 191 -5.00 2.96 -16.57
CA LEU A 191 -4.00 1.90 -16.53
C LEU A 191 -3.21 1.87 -17.83
N GLU A 192 -1.88 1.83 -17.74
CA GLU A 192 -0.98 1.82 -18.88
C GLU A 192 -0.18 0.52 -18.95
N LYS A 193 0.08 -0.10 -17.80
CA LYS A 193 0.87 -1.33 -17.70
C LYS A 193 0.30 -2.31 -16.69
N ILE A 194 0.28 -3.58 -17.08
CA ILE A 194 0.06 -4.72 -16.19
C ILE A 194 1.32 -5.58 -16.18
N THR A 195 1.89 -5.82 -15.01
CA THR A 195 2.98 -6.78 -14.82
C THR A 195 2.41 -8.05 -14.21
N LEU A 196 2.51 -9.16 -14.91
CA LEU A 196 2.17 -10.49 -14.39
C LEU A 196 3.44 -11.09 -13.77
N ASN A 197 3.44 -11.30 -12.47
CA ASN A 197 4.52 -11.96 -11.76
C ASN A 197 4.15 -13.41 -11.49
N GLU A 198 4.96 -14.33 -12.00
CA GLU A 198 4.82 -15.75 -11.68
C GLU A 198 5.50 -16.06 -10.35
N LEU A 199 4.70 -16.33 -9.33
CA LEU A 199 5.20 -16.78 -8.03
C LEU A 199 4.98 -18.28 -7.88
N LEU A 200 6.00 -18.98 -7.38
CA LEU A 200 5.91 -20.37 -6.92
C LEU A 200 5.20 -21.28 -7.95
N THR A 201 5.83 -21.53 -9.11
CA THR A 201 5.35 -22.43 -10.19
C THR A 201 4.09 -21.99 -10.94
N GLY A 202 3.61 -20.76 -10.74
CA GLY A 202 2.45 -20.22 -11.46
C GLY A 202 2.76 -19.92 -12.93
N HIS A 203 2.70 -20.93 -13.79
CA HIS A 203 2.99 -20.77 -15.22
C HIS A 203 1.83 -20.12 -15.98
N VAL A 204 2.13 -19.05 -16.72
CA VAL A 204 1.28 -18.38 -17.71
C VAL A 204 1.80 -18.77 -19.08
N SER A 205 1.00 -19.53 -19.84
CA SER A 205 1.42 -19.90 -21.19
C SER A 205 1.48 -18.65 -22.10
N PRO A 206 2.36 -18.62 -23.11
CA PRO A 206 2.38 -17.52 -24.09
C PRO A 206 1.02 -17.27 -24.74
N GLY A 207 0.23 -18.34 -24.96
CA GLY A 207 -1.13 -18.24 -25.47
C GLY A 207 -2.11 -17.58 -24.49
N ASP A 208 -2.00 -17.88 -23.19
CA ASP A 208 -2.80 -17.21 -22.15
C ASP A 208 -2.44 -15.72 -22.06
N LEU A 209 -1.15 -15.40 -22.11
CA LEU A 209 -0.65 -14.02 -22.09
C LEU A 209 -1.17 -13.22 -23.28
N ALA A 210 -1.07 -13.77 -24.50
CA ALA A 210 -1.57 -13.11 -25.71
C ALA A 210 -3.09 -12.89 -25.67
N ARG A 211 -3.85 -13.88 -25.19
CA ARG A 211 -5.30 -13.74 -24.98
C ARG A 211 -5.62 -12.68 -23.94
N PHE A 212 -4.86 -12.63 -22.84
CA PHE A 212 -5.10 -11.63 -21.80
C PHE A 212 -4.79 -10.22 -22.31
N GLN A 213 -3.65 -10.05 -23.02
CA GLN A 213 -3.28 -8.81 -23.71
C GLN A 213 -4.36 -8.35 -24.70
N ALA A 214 -5.01 -9.26 -25.43
CA ALA A 214 -6.06 -8.92 -26.39
C ALA A 214 -7.29 -8.24 -25.76
N ASN A 215 -7.48 -8.35 -24.43
CA ASN A 215 -8.54 -7.65 -23.72
C ASN A 215 -8.23 -6.16 -23.48
N PHE A 216 -7.01 -5.69 -23.79
CA PHE A 216 -6.57 -4.33 -23.54
C PHE A 216 -6.05 -3.68 -24.82
N SER A 217 -6.68 -2.57 -25.24
CA SER A 217 -6.29 -1.85 -26.46
C SER A 217 -5.05 -0.96 -26.28
N HIS A 218 -4.82 -0.45 -25.06
CA HIS A 218 -3.77 0.53 -24.76
C HIS A 218 -2.92 0.18 -23.54
N VAL A 219 -3.25 -0.92 -22.84
CA VAL A 219 -2.49 -1.39 -21.67
C VAL A 219 -1.44 -2.39 -22.13
N ARG A 220 -0.18 -2.17 -21.78
CA ARG A 220 0.90 -3.11 -22.03
C ARG A 220 0.93 -4.18 -20.92
N VAL A 221 0.67 -5.43 -21.28
CA VAL A 221 0.82 -6.59 -20.38
C VAL A 221 2.22 -7.17 -20.56
N VAL A 222 2.97 -7.25 -19.46
CA VAL A 222 4.33 -7.79 -19.42
C VAL A 222 4.36 -8.98 -18.46
N LEU A 223 4.92 -10.10 -18.91
CA LEU A 223 5.22 -11.22 -18.04
C LEU A 223 6.61 -11.02 -17.43
N GLN A 224 6.69 -11.04 -16.10
CA GLN A 224 7.94 -11.02 -15.35
C GLN A 224 8.07 -12.38 -14.65
N VAL A 225 8.96 -13.20 -15.20
CA VAL A 225 9.38 -14.43 -14.54
C VAL A 225 10.29 -14.03 -13.39
N ALA A 226 9.94 -14.41 -12.17
CA ALA A 226 10.85 -14.22 -11.04
C ALA A 226 12.10 -15.05 -11.36
N ASN A 227 13.19 -14.37 -11.75
CA ASN A 227 14.51 -15.00 -11.83
C ASN A 227 14.80 -15.50 -10.42
N GLY A 228 14.55 -16.78 -10.18
CA GLY A 228 15.02 -17.44 -8.98
C GLY A 228 16.51 -17.16 -8.92
N GLN A 229 16.96 -16.51 -7.85
CA GLN A 229 18.31 -16.74 -7.38
C GLN A 229 18.42 -18.27 -7.25
N GLN A 230 19.16 -18.87 -8.18
CA GLN A 230 19.61 -20.24 -8.08
C GLN A 230 20.51 -20.37 -6.85
#